data_AF-A0A395ILX0-F1
#
_entry.id   AF-A0A395ILX0-F1
#
_cell.length_a   1.000
_cell.length_b   1.000
_cell.length_c   1.000
_cell.angle_alpha   90.00
_cell.angle_beta   90.00
_cell.angle_gamma   90.00
#
_symmetry.space_group_name_H-M   'P 1'
#
loop_
_entity.id
_entity.type
_entity.pdbx_description
1 polymer ?
#
loop_
_entity_poly.entity_id
_entity_poly.type
_entity_poly.pdbx_seq_one_letter_code
_entity_poly.pdbx_strand_id
1 'polypeptide(L)'
;MSNITKEARDKAGEPTLEATKAQQSWSVEKVIATEFPIILKENTESPVPFFHMLERLKTTKREGWRRFGISRGESISDHMYRMSLITMFAPESLASKINIPHCRVNGGLTGQQIKDIWQEYEDSVTLESKFVHDVDKIELILQMVEYERSEKPQLDLGEFTWVATKIVLPEVQAWAEEILKEREEFWAGRKHLVYTNEEKPDEKKVAQADEYYGGKENAITNEKA
;
A
#
# COMPACT_ATOMS: atom_id res chain seq x y z
N MET A 1 -30.21 -40.11 -51.11
CA MET A 1 -29.75 -39.08 -52.08
C MET A 1 -29.83 -37.75 -51.37
N SER A 2 -28.81 -36.92 -51.20
CA SER A 2 -27.61 -36.69 -52.00
C SER A 2 -26.51 -36.06 -51.14
N ASN A 3 -25.27 -36.40 -51.50
CA ASN A 3 -24.01 -35.89 -50.96
C ASN A 3 -23.89 -34.36 -51.04
N ILE A 4 -23.79 -33.67 -49.90
CA ILE A 4 -23.13 -32.36 -49.82
C ILE A 4 -22.46 -32.28 -48.45
N THR A 5 -21.25 -32.80 -48.31
CA THR A 5 -20.23 -32.35 -47.31
C THR A 5 -18.95 -33.16 -47.49
N LYS A 6 -18.22 -32.95 -48.59
CA LYS A 6 -16.83 -33.42 -48.69
C LYS A 6 -15.84 -32.47 -49.38
N GLU A 7 -16.28 -31.30 -49.86
CA GLU A 7 -15.40 -30.37 -50.60
C GLU A 7 -15.15 -29.02 -49.92
N ALA A 8 -15.37 -28.91 -48.61
CA ALA A 8 -15.05 -27.70 -47.84
C ALA A 8 -14.05 -27.94 -46.70
N ARG A 9 -13.21 -28.99 -46.81
CA ARG A 9 -12.20 -29.31 -45.79
C ARG A 9 -10.74 -29.11 -46.25
N ASP A 10 -10.50 -28.83 -47.52
CA ASP A 10 -9.15 -28.63 -48.06
C ASP A 10 -9.00 -27.22 -48.64
N LYS A 11 -8.95 -26.19 -47.79
CA LYS A 11 -8.45 -24.83 -48.13
C LYS A 11 -8.32 -23.86 -46.95
N ALA A 12 -7.95 -24.36 -45.76
CA ALA A 12 -7.46 -23.51 -44.69
C ALA A 12 -5.96 -23.81 -44.54
N GLY A 13 -5.12 -22.93 -45.08
CA GLY A 13 -3.68 -23.01 -44.87
C GLY A 13 -3.36 -23.04 -43.38
N GLU A 14 -2.42 -23.90 -43.01
CA GLU A 14 -1.87 -23.96 -41.65
C GLU A 14 -1.41 -22.56 -41.22
N PRO A 15 -1.86 -22.02 -40.09
CA PRO A 15 -1.16 -20.92 -39.47
C PRO A 15 0.12 -21.49 -38.85
N THR A 16 1.22 -21.45 -39.59
CA THR A 16 2.57 -21.50 -39.04
C THR A 16 2.82 -20.22 -38.25
N LEU A 17 2.22 -20.15 -37.06
CA LEU A 17 2.70 -19.27 -36.01
C LEU A 17 3.91 -19.97 -35.41
N GLU A 18 5.09 -19.42 -35.72
CA GLU A 18 6.37 -19.74 -35.11
C GLU A 18 6.22 -19.89 -33.59
N ALA A 19 6.09 -21.14 -33.15
CA ALA A 19 6.15 -21.53 -31.75
C ALA A 19 7.61 -21.54 -31.29
N THR A 20 8.25 -20.37 -31.35
CA THR A 20 9.63 -20.16 -30.89
C THR A 20 9.78 -18.77 -30.27
N LYS A 21 8.94 -18.47 -29.28
CA LYS A 21 9.43 -17.68 -28.14
C LYS A 21 9.59 -18.64 -26.97
N ALA A 22 10.86 -18.88 -26.65
CA ALA A 22 11.31 -19.65 -25.51
C ALA A 22 10.38 -19.42 -24.32
N GLN A 23 9.79 -20.51 -23.83
CA GLN A 23 9.21 -20.55 -22.51
C GLN A 23 10.37 -20.37 -21.53
N GLN A 24 10.76 -19.12 -21.29
CA GLN A 24 11.72 -18.78 -20.26
C GLN A 24 11.21 -19.41 -18.96
N SER A 25 12.09 -20.11 -18.25
CA SER A 25 11.76 -20.72 -16.97
C SER A 25 11.37 -19.61 -15.99
N TRP A 26 10.06 -19.42 -15.87
CA TRP A 26 9.45 -18.51 -14.92
C TRP A 26 9.79 -18.99 -13.51
N SER A 27 10.30 -18.08 -12.69
CA SER A 27 10.46 -18.29 -11.26
C SER A 27 10.14 -16.98 -10.54
N VAL A 28 9.66 -17.08 -9.31
CA VAL A 28 9.27 -15.91 -8.50
C VAL A 28 10.49 -15.02 -8.28
N GLU A 29 11.65 -15.61 -8.04
CA GLU A 29 12.92 -14.93 -7.78
C GLU A 29 13.38 -14.14 -9.00
N LYS A 30 13.22 -14.70 -10.21
CA LYS A 30 13.58 -14.00 -11.44
C LYS A 30 12.67 -12.80 -11.68
N VAL A 31 11.37 -12.95 -11.50
CA VAL A 31 10.42 -11.83 -11.65
C VAL A 31 10.75 -10.74 -10.62
N ILE A 32 11.04 -11.13 -9.37
CA ILE A 32 11.46 -10.20 -8.31
C ILE A 32 12.76 -9.48 -8.68
N ALA A 33 13.76 -10.18 -9.23
CA ALA A 33 15.04 -9.57 -9.58
C ALA A 33 14.99 -8.68 -10.84
N THR A 34 14.04 -8.92 -11.75
CA THR A 34 13.98 -8.21 -13.04
C THR A 34 13.09 -6.97 -12.99
N GLU A 35 11.99 -7.05 -12.24
CA GLU A 35 10.95 -6.01 -12.23
C GLU A 35 11.10 -5.04 -11.05
N PHE A 36 11.96 -5.35 -10.07
CA PHE A 36 12.00 -4.59 -8.82
C PHE A 36 13.45 -4.18 -8.44
N PRO A 37 13.67 -2.89 -8.12
CA PRO A 37 15.01 -2.35 -7.87
C PRO A 37 15.60 -2.80 -6.52
N ILE A 38 14.81 -3.34 -5.60
CA ILE A 38 15.21 -3.64 -4.22
C ILE A 38 14.88 -5.08 -3.84
N ILE A 39 15.91 -5.80 -3.40
CA ILE A 39 15.77 -7.13 -2.80
C ILE A 39 15.49 -6.96 -1.31
N LEU A 40 14.30 -7.36 -0.90
CA LEU A 40 13.86 -7.31 0.49
C LEU A 40 14.52 -8.45 1.28
N LYS A 41 14.93 -8.17 2.52
CA LYS A 41 15.48 -9.18 3.41
C LYS A 41 14.35 -10.05 3.96
N GLU A 42 14.52 -11.36 3.90
CA GLU A 42 13.58 -12.33 4.47
C GLU A 42 13.92 -12.65 5.93
N ASN A 43 12.91 -13.10 6.70
CA ASN A 43 13.05 -13.53 8.10
C ASN A 43 13.71 -12.49 9.00
N THR A 44 13.40 -11.21 8.77
CA THR A 44 13.80 -10.10 9.63
C THR A 44 12.88 -10.02 10.85
N GLU A 45 13.44 -9.62 12.00
CA GLU A 45 12.65 -9.28 13.20
C GLU A 45 11.79 -8.02 12.98
N SER A 46 12.22 -7.15 12.04
CA SER A 46 11.46 -5.96 11.64
C SER A 46 10.37 -6.29 10.61
N PRO A 47 9.18 -5.67 10.70
CA PRO A 47 8.14 -5.78 9.69
C PRO A 47 8.37 -4.87 8.46
N VAL A 48 9.35 -3.95 8.47
CA VAL A 48 9.57 -2.97 7.39
C VAL A 48 9.76 -3.63 6.02
N PRO A 49 10.53 -4.72 5.87
CA PRO A 49 10.62 -5.44 4.59
C PRO A 49 9.26 -5.96 4.10
N PHE A 50 8.38 -6.39 5.02
CA PHE A 50 7.03 -6.80 4.65
C PHE A 50 6.17 -5.62 4.20
N PHE A 51 6.33 -4.43 4.80
CA PHE A 51 5.62 -3.22 4.37
C PHE A 51 6.01 -2.81 2.94
N HIS A 52 7.30 -2.86 2.60
CA HIS A 52 7.76 -2.65 1.22
C HIS A 52 7.18 -3.68 0.25
N MET A 53 6.97 -4.92 0.69
CA MET A 53 6.29 -5.92 -0.14
C MET A 53 4.81 -5.58 -0.37
N LEU A 54 4.11 -5.04 0.63
CA LEU A 54 2.70 -4.63 0.51
C LEU A 54 2.49 -3.51 -0.50
N GLU A 55 3.45 -2.60 -0.67
CA GLU A 55 3.40 -1.50 -1.65
C GLU A 55 3.12 -2.01 -3.09
N ARG A 56 3.57 -3.23 -3.40
CA ARG A 56 3.32 -3.87 -4.69
C ARG A 56 1.83 -4.00 -5.00
N LEU A 57 0.96 -4.11 -3.99
CA LEU A 57 -0.48 -4.16 -4.20
C LEU A 57 -1.04 -2.80 -4.68
N LYS A 58 -0.43 -1.67 -4.31
CA LYS A 58 -0.85 -0.31 -4.72
C LYS A 58 -0.40 0.03 -6.14
N THR A 59 0.82 -0.36 -6.49
CA THR A 59 1.43 -0.07 -7.78
C THR A 59 1.00 -1.03 -8.89
N THR A 60 0.73 -2.30 -8.55
CA THR A 60 0.28 -3.30 -9.52
C THR A 60 -1.16 -3.05 -9.94
N LYS A 61 -1.35 -2.69 -11.22
CA LYS A 61 -2.68 -2.46 -11.81
C LYS A 61 -3.32 -3.78 -12.27
N ARG A 62 -4.65 -3.85 -12.19
CA ARG A 62 -5.40 -5.03 -12.63
C ARG A 62 -5.29 -5.20 -14.14
N GLU A 63 -4.62 -6.27 -14.57
CA GLU A 63 -4.33 -6.58 -15.98
C GLU A 63 -5.58 -6.65 -16.87
N GLY A 64 -6.72 -7.05 -16.31
CA GLY A 64 -8.00 -7.05 -17.01
C GLY A 64 -8.33 -5.68 -17.64
N TRP A 65 -8.11 -4.58 -16.93
CA TRP A 65 -8.39 -3.22 -17.42
C TRP A 65 -7.34 -2.73 -18.42
N ARG A 66 -6.06 -3.09 -18.21
CA ARG A 66 -4.96 -2.70 -19.10
C ARG A 66 -5.13 -3.24 -20.51
N ARG A 67 -5.68 -4.45 -20.64
CA ARG A 67 -6.02 -5.08 -21.93
C ARG A 67 -7.01 -4.27 -22.78
N PHE A 68 -7.76 -3.36 -22.16
CA PHE A 68 -8.70 -2.45 -22.82
C PHE A 68 -8.19 -1.01 -22.90
N GLY A 69 -6.89 -0.77 -22.68
CA GLY A 69 -6.28 0.56 -22.78
C GLY A 69 -6.57 1.49 -21.60
N ILE A 70 -7.12 0.97 -20.49
CA ILE A 70 -7.34 1.75 -19.27
C ILE A 70 -6.04 1.77 -18.46
N SER A 71 -5.26 2.84 -18.63
CA SER A 71 -3.94 3.01 -17.99
C SER A 71 -4.00 3.47 -16.53
N ARG A 72 -5.04 4.23 -16.16
CA ARG A 72 -5.31 4.69 -14.78
C ARG A 72 -6.40 3.84 -14.10
N GLY A 73 -6.33 2.53 -14.28
CA GLY A 73 -7.26 1.58 -13.66
C GLY A 73 -6.96 1.33 -12.18
N GLU A 74 -7.86 0.61 -11.51
CA GLU A 74 -7.71 0.20 -10.11
C GLU A 74 -6.44 -0.67 -9.90
N SER A 75 -5.82 -0.54 -8.74
CA SER A 75 -4.76 -1.44 -8.28
C SER A 75 -5.32 -2.75 -7.73
N ILE A 76 -4.43 -3.69 -7.40
CA ILE A 76 -4.82 -4.89 -6.65
C ILE A 76 -5.33 -4.50 -5.25
N SER A 77 -4.69 -3.53 -4.57
CA SER A 77 -5.14 -3.06 -3.25
C SER A 77 -6.53 -2.43 -3.29
N ASP A 78 -6.83 -1.59 -4.29
CA ASP A 78 -8.16 -0.98 -4.49
C ASP A 78 -9.24 -2.06 -4.62
N HIS A 79 -8.93 -3.07 -5.44
CA HIS A 79 -9.82 -4.21 -5.68
C HIS A 79 -10.04 -5.04 -4.40
N MET A 80 -8.97 -5.40 -3.70
CA MET A 80 -9.02 -6.19 -2.46
C MET A 80 -9.79 -5.47 -1.35
N TYR A 81 -9.58 -4.16 -1.19
CA TYR A 81 -10.30 -3.34 -0.23
C TYR A 81 -11.80 -3.32 -0.54
N ARG A 82 -12.19 -3.14 -1.80
CA ARG A 82 -13.61 -3.19 -2.17
C ARG A 82 -14.20 -4.60 -2.01
N MET A 83 -13.44 -5.65 -2.32
CA MET A 83 -13.89 -7.03 -2.10
C MET A 83 -14.17 -7.30 -0.62
N SER A 84 -13.30 -6.85 0.29
CA SER A 84 -13.49 -7.08 1.73
C SER A 84 -14.75 -6.39 2.28
N LEU A 85 -15.09 -5.22 1.75
CA LEU A 85 -16.35 -4.54 2.08
C LEU A 85 -17.56 -5.28 1.49
N ILE A 86 -17.46 -5.78 0.26
CA ILE A 86 -18.56 -6.53 -0.37
C ILE A 86 -18.86 -7.83 0.39
N THR A 87 -17.86 -8.54 0.92
CA THR A 87 -18.08 -9.79 1.68
C THR A 87 -18.82 -9.58 3.01
N MET A 88 -18.93 -8.33 3.48
CA MET A 88 -19.81 -7.97 4.60
C MET A 88 -21.29 -8.24 4.30
N PHE A 89 -21.68 -8.18 3.02
CA PHE A 89 -23.06 -8.33 2.55
C PHE A 89 -23.39 -9.74 2.03
N ALA A 90 -22.63 -10.76 2.43
CA ALA A 90 -22.94 -12.15 2.10
C ALA A 90 -24.39 -12.51 2.54
N PRO A 91 -25.24 -13.06 1.64
CA PRO A 91 -26.60 -13.45 1.98
C PRO A 91 -26.64 -14.47 3.12
N GLU A 92 -27.67 -14.43 3.97
CA GLU A 92 -27.80 -15.27 5.17
C GLU A 92 -27.71 -16.78 4.88
N SER A 93 -28.30 -17.20 3.75
CA SER A 93 -28.26 -18.58 3.26
C SER A 93 -26.86 -19.09 2.94
N LEU A 94 -25.90 -18.19 2.70
CA LEU A 94 -24.50 -18.47 2.45
C LEU A 94 -23.64 -18.17 3.68
N ALA A 95 -23.91 -17.08 4.40
CA ALA A 95 -23.19 -16.69 5.61
C ALA A 95 -23.20 -17.78 6.70
N SER A 96 -24.28 -18.57 6.78
CA SER A 96 -24.40 -19.72 7.68
C SER A 96 -23.49 -20.92 7.31
N LYS A 97 -22.90 -20.92 6.12
CA LYS A 97 -22.10 -22.05 5.57
C LYS A 97 -20.64 -21.73 5.34
N ILE A 98 -20.26 -20.45 5.39
CA ILE A 98 -18.90 -20.00 5.15
C ILE A 98 -18.32 -19.40 6.43
N ASN A 99 -17.02 -19.55 6.63
CA ASN A 99 -16.32 -18.88 7.72
C ASN A 99 -16.18 -17.40 7.36
N ILE A 100 -17.26 -16.67 7.58
CA ILE A 100 -17.39 -15.25 7.30
C ILE A 100 -16.21 -14.44 7.88
N PRO A 101 -15.73 -14.67 9.12
CA PRO A 101 -14.52 -14.03 9.63
C PRO A 101 -13.24 -14.26 8.82
N HIS A 102 -13.12 -15.38 8.11
CA HIS A 102 -12.00 -15.63 7.19
C HIS A 102 -12.19 -14.99 5.81
N CYS A 103 -13.40 -14.57 5.46
CA CYS A 103 -13.72 -13.92 4.19
C CYS A 103 -13.85 -12.39 4.32
N ARG A 104 -13.89 -11.86 5.54
CA ARG A 104 -14.05 -10.43 5.84
C ARG A 104 -12.77 -9.88 6.44
N VAL A 105 -12.42 -8.66 6.09
CA VAL A 105 -11.52 -7.87 6.92
C VAL A 105 -12.29 -7.50 8.20
N ASN A 106 -11.72 -7.75 9.38
CA ASN A 106 -12.25 -7.41 10.71
C ASN A 106 -13.56 -8.11 11.15
N GLY A 107 -13.80 -9.37 10.75
CA GLY A 107 -14.79 -10.23 11.43
C GLY A 107 -16.28 -9.85 11.25
N GLY A 108 -16.61 -8.83 10.47
CA GLY A 108 -18.00 -8.50 10.12
C GLY A 108 -18.70 -7.53 11.06
N LEU A 109 -18.11 -6.36 11.23
CA LEU A 109 -18.66 -5.25 12.01
C LEU A 109 -19.98 -4.73 11.38
N THR A 110 -20.96 -4.44 12.23
CA THR A 110 -22.16 -3.68 11.85
C THR A 110 -21.81 -2.23 11.52
N GLY A 111 -22.69 -1.51 10.83
CA GLY A 111 -22.48 -0.08 10.54
C GLY A 111 -22.26 0.76 11.80
N GLN A 112 -22.90 0.39 12.92
CA GLN A 112 -22.68 1.04 14.21
C GLN A 112 -21.26 0.77 14.72
N GLN A 113 -20.79 -0.48 14.67
CA GLN A 113 -19.43 -0.82 15.10
C GLN A 113 -18.36 -0.16 14.23
N ILE A 114 -18.59 -0.03 12.91
CA ILE A 114 -17.68 0.73 12.03
C ILE A 114 -17.63 2.20 12.47
N LYS A 115 -18.78 2.80 12.77
CA LYS A 115 -18.85 4.18 13.26
C LYS A 115 -18.13 4.34 14.60
N ASP A 116 -18.30 3.39 15.52
CA ASP A 116 -17.68 3.44 16.85
C ASP A 116 -16.15 3.34 16.74
N ILE A 117 -15.63 2.44 15.88
CA ILE A 117 -14.19 2.34 15.58
C ILE A 117 -13.67 3.61 14.88
N TRP A 118 -14.45 4.18 13.96
CA TRP A 118 -14.08 5.45 13.33
C TRP A 118 -14.02 6.58 14.36
N GLN A 119 -14.97 6.65 15.29
CA GLN A 119 -14.95 7.66 16.34
C GLN A 119 -13.77 7.44 17.30
N GLU A 120 -13.45 6.20 17.65
CA GLU A 120 -12.27 5.86 18.46
C GLU A 120 -10.98 6.35 17.79
N TYR A 121 -10.85 6.15 16.48
CA TYR A 121 -9.74 6.68 15.69
C TYR A 121 -9.69 8.22 15.77
N GLU A 122 -10.80 8.91 15.50
CA GLU A 122 -10.87 10.39 15.56
C GLU A 122 -10.56 10.96 16.94
N ASP A 123 -10.95 10.25 18.02
CA ASP A 123 -10.70 10.68 19.39
C ASP A 123 -9.22 10.54 19.79
N SER A 124 -8.49 9.60 19.18
CA SER A 124 -7.04 9.39 19.37
C SER A 124 -6.59 9.16 20.82
N VAL A 125 -7.47 8.58 21.66
CA VAL A 125 -7.19 8.39 23.10
C VAL A 125 -6.66 6.98 23.40
N THR A 126 -7.25 5.96 22.77
CA THR A 126 -6.96 4.55 23.05
C THR A 126 -5.58 4.14 22.53
N LEU A 127 -5.05 3.03 23.05
CA LEU A 127 -3.76 2.51 22.55
C LEU A 127 -3.90 2.11 21.07
N GLU A 128 -5.03 1.53 20.70
CA GLU A 128 -5.39 1.13 19.35
C GLU A 128 -5.44 2.33 18.41
N SER A 129 -6.14 3.42 18.78
CA SER A 129 -6.20 4.63 17.96
C SER A 129 -4.83 5.28 17.79
N LYS A 130 -4.02 5.38 18.86
CA LYS A 130 -2.64 5.87 18.79
C LYS A 130 -1.76 5.02 17.88
N PHE A 131 -1.91 3.70 17.96
CA PHE A 131 -1.21 2.78 17.07
C PHE A 131 -1.60 2.99 15.60
N VAL A 132 -2.89 3.12 15.29
CA VAL A 132 -3.34 3.35 13.91
C VAL A 132 -2.87 4.72 13.39
N HIS A 133 -2.89 5.76 14.23
CA HIS A 133 -2.33 7.08 13.90
C HIS A 133 -0.83 7.03 13.63
N ASP A 134 -0.07 6.23 14.37
CA ASP A 134 1.36 6.06 14.12
C ASP A 134 1.61 5.22 12.86
N VAL A 135 0.79 4.20 12.59
CA VAL A 135 0.84 3.43 11.35
C VAL A 135 0.55 4.29 10.13
N ASP A 136 -0.39 5.23 10.19
CA ASP A 136 -0.67 6.18 9.10
C ASP A 136 0.56 7.05 8.78
N LYS A 137 1.27 7.49 9.81
CA LYS A 137 2.54 8.23 9.65
C LYS A 137 3.65 7.35 9.07
N ILE A 138 3.75 6.08 9.50
CA ILE A 138 4.68 5.10 8.92
C ILE A 138 4.39 4.89 7.43
N GLU A 139 3.12 4.74 7.06
CA GLU A 139 2.72 4.56 5.67
C GLU A 139 3.17 5.74 4.80
N LEU A 140 2.98 6.97 5.29
CA LEU A 140 3.41 8.18 4.59
C LEU A 140 4.92 8.21 4.36
N ILE A 141 5.73 8.01 5.41
CA ILE A 141 7.20 8.10 5.30
C ILE A 141 7.77 6.91 4.50
N LEU A 142 7.12 5.75 4.54
CA LEU A 142 7.47 4.62 3.70
C LEU A 142 7.20 4.96 2.23
N GLN A 143 6.01 5.49 1.93
CA GLN A 143 5.62 5.91 0.57
C GLN A 143 6.55 6.99 0.02
N MET A 144 6.98 7.93 0.87
CA MET A 144 8.00 8.91 0.53
C MET A 144 9.28 8.23 -0.01
N VAL A 145 9.84 7.29 0.74
CA VAL A 145 11.05 6.55 0.34
C VAL A 145 10.82 5.78 -0.97
N GLU A 146 9.66 5.14 -1.13
CA GLU A 146 9.33 4.41 -2.34
C GLU A 146 9.21 5.33 -3.57
N TYR A 147 8.66 6.53 -3.42
CA TYR A 147 8.65 7.54 -4.49
C TYR A 147 10.05 8.07 -4.80
N GLU A 148 10.87 8.39 -3.81
CA GLU A 148 12.25 8.82 -4.06
C GLU A 148 13.06 7.76 -4.83
N ARG A 149 12.81 6.47 -4.56
CA ARG A 149 13.45 5.33 -5.23
C ARG A 149 12.92 5.05 -6.64
N SER A 150 11.61 5.19 -6.85
CA SER A 150 10.95 4.80 -8.10
C SER A 150 10.81 5.94 -9.11
N GLU A 151 10.75 7.18 -8.65
CA GLU A 151 10.65 8.38 -9.49
C GLU A 151 12.04 8.92 -9.88
N LYS A 152 12.07 10.04 -10.60
CA LYS A 152 13.31 10.65 -11.10
C LYS A 152 14.32 10.85 -9.95
N PRO A 153 15.62 10.57 -10.17
CA PRO A 153 16.67 10.54 -9.14
C PRO A 153 17.01 11.88 -8.45
N GLN A 154 16.15 12.89 -8.59
CA GLN A 154 16.30 14.23 -8.02
C GLN A 154 15.05 14.68 -7.25
N LEU A 155 14.03 13.82 -7.13
CA LEU A 155 12.85 14.13 -6.32
C LEU A 155 13.23 13.93 -4.85
N ASP A 156 13.31 15.03 -4.11
CA ASP A 156 13.55 15.06 -2.68
C ASP A 156 12.24 15.39 -1.97
N LEU A 157 11.69 14.40 -1.28
CA LEU A 157 10.45 14.48 -0.53
C LEU A 157 10.72 14.60 0.98
N GLY A 158 11.92 15.03 1.36
CA GLY A 158 12.36 15.11 2.75
C GLY A 158 11.48 15.98 3.65
N GLU A 159 10.59 16.80 3.10
CA GLU A 159 9.56 17.50 3.89
C GLU A 159 8.70 16.58 4.76
N PHE A 160 8.48 15.32 4.34
CA PHE A 160 7.70 14.36 5.12
C PHE A 160 8.47 13.72 6.28
N THR A 161 9.80 13.88 6.35
CA THR A 161 10.60 13.37 7.48
C THR A 161 10.19 13.99 8.82
N TRP A 162 9.67 15.21 8.81
CA TRP A 162 9.07 15.86 9.97
C TRP A 162 7.94 15.03 10.59
N VAL A 163 7.15 14.31 9.79
CA VAL A 163 6.02 13.50 10.27
C VAL A 163 6.50 12.35 11.17
N ALA A 164 7.71 11.83 10.96
CA ALA A 164 8.30 10.82 11.84
C ALA A 164 8.48 11.33 13.29
N THR A 165 8.68 12.64 13.47
CA THR A 165 8.80 13.25 14.82
C THR A 165 7.51 13.25 15.61
N LYS A 166 6.37 13.02 14.94
CA LYS A 166 5.02 12.98 15.51
C LYS A 166 4.58 11.57 15.92
N ILE A 167 5.42 10.56 15.71
CA ILE A 167 5.15 9.19 16.12
C ILE A 167 5.36 9.07 17.63
N VAL A 168 4.40 8.49 18.34
CA VAL A 168 4.36 8.50 19.81
C VAL A 168 4.75 7.15 20.44
N LEU A 169 4.48 6.04 19.77
CA LEU A 169 4.75 4.70 20.30
C LEU A 169 6.20 4.29 20.06
N PRO A 170 6.96 3.87 21.09
CA PRO A 170 8.37 3.49 20.95
C PRO A 170 8.62 2.39 19.92
N GLU A 171 7.74 1.39 19.86
CA GLU A 171 7.82 0.29 18.91
C GLU A 171 7.70 0.77 17.47
N VAL A 172 6.87 1.80 17.23
CA VAL A 172 6.65 2.37 15.90
C VAL A 172 7.74 3.38 15.54
N GLN A 173 8.28 4.11 16.53
CA GLN A 173 9.47 4.96 16.34
C GLN A 173 10.65 4.14 15.80
N ALA A 174 10.86 2.91 16.31
CA ALA A 174 11.89 2.02 15.80
C ALA A 174 11.70 1.67 14.31
N TRP A 175 10.45 1.52 13.85
CA TRP A 175 10.16 1.32 12.41
C TRP A 175 10.48 2.57 11.60
N ALA A 176 10.14 3.75 12.11
CA ALA A 176 10.45 5.02 11.45
C ALA A 176 11.97 5.25 11.32
N GLU A 177 12.73 4.94 12.37
CA GLU A 177 14.19 5.02 12.36
C GLU A 177 14.80 4.11 11.28
N GLU A 178 14.29 2.89 11.13
CA GLU A 178 14.73 1.95 10.09
C GLU A 178 14.44 2.49 8.68
N ILE A 179 13.23 3.02 8.45
CA ILE A 179 12.84 3.61 7.15
C ILE A 179 13.70 4.84 6.82
N LEU A 180 13.93 5.73 7.80
CA LEU A 180 14.77 6.91 7.60
C LEU A 180 16.23 6.53 7.37
N LYS A 181 16.74 5.49 8.04
CA LYS A 181 18.07 4.96 7.75
C LYS A 181 18.19 4.44 6.32
N GLU A 182 17.20 3.68 5.85
CA GLU A 182 17.13 3.22 4.46
C GLU A 182 17.12 4.39 3.46
N ARG A 183 16.47 5.49 3.81
CA ARG A 183 16.47 6.73 3.02
C ARG A 183 17.86 7.36 2.96
N GLU A 184 18.53 7.50 4.09
CA GLU A 184 19.91 8.02 4.14
C GLU A 184 20.87 7.18 3.29
N GLU A 185 20.73 5.86 3.35
CA GLU A 185 21.48 4.92 2.50
C GLU A 185 21.19 5.14 1.01
N PHE A 186 19.93 5.40 0.63
CA PHE A 186 19.55 5.74 -0.75
C PHE A 186 20.18 7.06 -1.22
N TRP A 187 20.18 8.10 -0.39
CA TRP A 187 20.80 9.37 -0.72
C TRP A 187 22.33 9.30 -0.73
N ALA A 188 22.94 8.34 -0.04
CA ALA A 188 24.38 8.04 -0.07
C ALA A 188 25.26 9.28 0.20
N GLY A 189 24.82 10.15 1.11
CA GLY A 189 25.52 11.39 1.46
C GLY A 189 25.36 12.53 0.46
N ARG A 190 24.54 12.38 -0.59
CA ARG A 190 24.11 13.50 -1.44
C ARG A 190 23.30 14.49 -0.62
N LYS A 191 23.39 15.78 -0.95
CA LYS A 191 22.60 16.83 -0.28
C LYS A 191 21.12 16.59 -0.56
N HIS A 192 20.34 16.50 0.50
CA HIS A 192 18.89 16.34 0.48
C HIS A 192 18.30 16.91 1.79
N LEU A 193 16.98 17.08 1.83
CA LEU A 193 16.25 17.64 2.97
C LEU A 193 16.06 16.57 4.05
N VAL A 194 16.32 16.99 5.28
CA VAL A 194 16.01 16.25 6.52
C VAL A 194 15.45 17.29 7.48
N TYR A 195 14.28 16.99 8.04
CA TYR A 195 13.68 17.81 9.09
C TYR A 195 13.62 16.99 10.38
N THR A 196 13.91 17.65 11.49
CA THR A 196 13.97 17.08 12.84
C THR A 196 13.10 17.89 13.80
N ASN A 197 13.12 17.54 15.08
CA ASN A 197 12.45 18.36 16.11
C ASN A 197 13.01 19.79 16.19
N GLU A 198 14.29 19.96 15.84
CA GLU A 198 15.04 21.22 15.86
C GLU A 198 14.94 21.98 14.53
N GLU A 199 14.91 21.27 13.40
CA GLU A 199 14.81 21.85 12.06
C GLU A 199 13.45 21.52 11.46
N LYS A 200 12.53 22.49 11.45
CA LYS A 200 11.14 22.31 10.98
C LYS A 200 10.93 22.87 9.57
N PRO A 201 9.95 22.35 8.82
CA PRO A 201 9.46 22.99 7.60
C PRO A 201 8.90 24.40 7.88
N ASP A 202 8.68 25.18 6.81
CA ASP A 202 7.98 26.48 6.88
C ASP A 202 6.65 26.36 7.67
N GLU A 203 6.32 27.38 8.48
CA GLU A 203 5.12 27.42 9.32
C GLU A 203 3.84 27.03 8.59
N LYS A 204 3.67 27.43 7.32
CA LYS A 204 2.50 27.04 6.51
C LYS A 204 2.42 25.54 6.24
N LYS A 205 3.57 24.91 6.03
CA LYS A 205 3.67 23.46 5.78
C LYS A 205 3.49 22.66 7.06
N VAL A 206 4.04 23.16 8.17
CA VAL A 206 3.81 22.58 9.50
C VAL A 206 2.32 22.65 9.86
N ALA A 207 1.66 23.77 9.62
CA ALA A 207 0.22 23.92 9.88
C ALA A 207 -0.64 22.93 9.06
N GLN A 208 -0.30 22.73 7.78
CA GLN A 208 -1.00 21.74 6.94
C GLN A 208 -0.78 20.30 7.43
N ALA A 209 0.45 19.97 7.83
CA ALA A 209 0.77 18.66 8.39
C ALA A 209 0.09 18.45 9.76
N ASP A 210 0.05 19.47 10.62
CA ASP A 210 -0.63 19.42 11.92
C ASP A 210 -2.17 19.38 11.76
N GLU A 211 -2.75 20.00 10.73
CA GLU A 211 -4.17 19.86 10.42
C GLU A 211 -4.53 18.41 10.06
N TYR A 212 -3.67 17.75 9.28
CA TYR A 212 -3.92 16.39 8.81
C TYR A 212 -3.51 15.31 9.84
N TYR A 213 -2.38 15.50 10.54
CA TYR A 213 -1.77 14.49 11.43
C TYR A 213 -1.67 14.90 12.90
N GLY A 214 -1.96 16.16 13.24
CA GLY A 214 -1.68 16.72 14.57
C GLY A 214 -2.66 16.32 15.66
N GLY A 215 -3.79 15.69 15.32
CA GLY A 215 -4.85 15.34 16.28
C GLY A 215 -5.34 16.57 17.07
N LYS A 216 -6.45 16.45 17.81
CA LYS A 216 -6.90 17.53 18.71
C LYS A 216 -6.09 17.56 20.02
N GLU A 217 -4.80 17.29 19.99
CA GLU A 217 -4.00 17.14 21.23
C GLU A 217 -3.62 18.46 21.93
N ASN A 218 -3.94 19.63 21.37
CA ASN A 218 -3.59 20.92 21.99
C ASN A 218 -4.77 21.75 22.54
N ALA A 219 -5.99 21.23 22.59
CA ALA A 219 -7.15 22.01 23.05
C ALA A 219 -7.48 21.90 24.56
N ILE A 220 -6.82 21.01 25.32
CA ILE A 220 -7.25 20.68 26.71
C ILE A 220 -6.36 21.30 27.81
N THR A 221 -5.21 21.90 27.51
CA THR A 221 -4.28 22.38 28.56
C THR A 221 -4.39 23.87 28.93
N ASN A 222 -5.33 24.63 28.39
CA ASN A 222 -5.48 26.07 28.71
C ASN A 222 -6.90 26.49 29.13
N GLU A 223 -7.57 25.74 29.99
CA GLU A 223 -8.66 26.27 30.83
C GLU A 223 -8.64 25.61 32.22
N LYS A 224 -7.79 26.14 33.11
CA LYS A 224 -7.98 26.23 34.56
C LYS A 224 -6.80 26.96 35.20
N ALA A 225 -6.94 28.28 35.28
CA ALA A 225 -6.38 29.11 36.33
C ALA A 225 -7.56 29.82 37.02
#